data_AF-A0A8B3F987-F1
#
_entry.id   AF-A0A8B3F987-F1
#
_cell.length_a   1.000
_cell.length_b   1.000
_cell.length_c   1.000
_cell.angle_alpha   90.00
_cell.angle_beta   90.00
_cell.angle_gamma   90.00
#
_symmetry.space_group_name_H-M   'P 1'
#
loop_
_entity.id
_entity.type
_entity.pdbx_description
1 polymer ?
#
loop_
_entity_poly.entity_id
_entity_poly.type
_entity_poly.pdbx_seq_one_letter_code
_entity_poly.pdbx_strand_id
1 'polypeptide(L)'
;MWNSLFLNSLKSLFSPRVVTALIAVVLLFTVYLTGRNQGYQLAQAQGDMALAKQQAAFNLLQQQQAETQNQRLRAAAEQYQQQVAHGNQLEQRYIVARQKLAADNAALQRRIDHVTQQYIDEKGKVQPMQCVFTRGFVQHYNAAFGLSAGGASDITAATRRPGTASGFGATADTELQPSGVSQRDILANISDNGERYQALSAQVNALLDYIEALQPTGEVTRED
;
A
#
# COMPACT_ATOMS: atom_id res chain seq x y z
N MET A 1 91.62 -23.14 -61.24
CA MET A 1 90.89 -24.39 -60.92
C MET A 1 89.57 -24.19 -60.16
N TRP A 2 88.99 -22.98 -60.07
CA TRP A 2 87.75 -22.74 -59.31
C TRP A 2 86.46 -22.64 -60.16
N ASN A 3 86.56 -22.42 -61.48
CA ASN A 3 85.37 -22.31 -62.34
C ASN A 3 84.67 -23.65 -62.65
N SER A 4 85.40 -24.77 -62.75
CA SER A 4 84.83 -26.05 -63.17
C SER A 4 83.98 -26.74 -62.09
N LEU A 5 84.32 -26.58 -60.80
CA LEU A 5 83.54 -27.13 -59.70
C LEU A 5 82.22 -26.36 -59.49
N PHE A 6 82.23 -25.04 -59.70
CA PHE A 6 81.02 -24.22 -59.65
C PHE A 6 80.08 -24.54 -60.83
N LEU A 7 80.63 -24.69 -62.04
CA LEU A 7 79.87 -25.06 -63.24
C LEU A 7 79.29 -26.48 -63.18
N ASN A 8 80.00 -27.45 -62.61
CA ASN A 8 79.52 -28.83 -62.49
C ASN A 8 78.51 -29.01 -61.34
N SER A 9 78.63 -28.24 -60.26
CA SER A 9 77.64 -28.15 -59.19
C SER A 9 76.33 -27.51 -59.70
N LEU A 10 76.41 -26.47 -60.53
CA LEU A 10 75.25 -25.92 -61.24
C LEU A 10 74.61 -26.97 -62.18
N LYS A 11 75.40 -27.70 -62.98
CA LYS A 11 74.84 -28.76 -63.86
C LYS A 11 74.15 -29.90 -63.11
N SER A 12 74.63 -30.27 -61.93
CA SER A 12 74.01 -31.27 -61.04
C SER A 12 72.65 -30.80 -60.51
N LEU A 13 72.52 -29.51 -60.18
CA LEU A 13 71.26 -28.89 -59.79
C LEU A 13 70.23 -28.87 -60.93
N PHE A 14 70.70 -28.85 -62.19
CA PHE A 14 69.85 -28.96 -63.39
C PHE A 14 69.72 -30.40 -63.93
N SER A 15 70.13 -31.42 -63.17
CA SER A 15 69.86 -32.80 -63.56
C SER A 15 68.35 -33.07 -63.49
N PRO A 16 67.77 -33.80 -64.46
CA PRO A 16 66.32 -33.94 -64.59
C PRO A 16 65.67 -34.47 -63.30
N ARG A 17 66.34 -35.37 -62.57
CA ARG A 17 65.86 -35.96 -61.31
C ARG A 17 65.76 -34.95 -60.16
N VAL A 18 66.75 -34.08 -60.00
CA VAL A 18 66.75 -33.04 -58.94
C VAL A 18 65.69 -32.00 -59.24
N VAL A 19 65.53 -31.62 -60.51
CA VAL A 19 64.46 -30.72 -60.96
C VAL A 19 63.07 -31.32 -60.70
N THR A 20 62.85 -32.62 -60.99
CA THR A 20 61.57 -33.28 -60.69
C THR A 20 61.26 -33.31 -59.20
N ALA A 21 62.25 -33.61 -58.34
CA ALA A 21 62.08 -33.62 -56.89
C ALA A 21 61.75 -32.23 -56.33
N LEU A 22 62.44 -31.18 -56.81
CA LEU A 22 62.14 -29.80 -56.43
C LEU A 22 60.72 -29.37 -56.84
N ILE A 23 60.30 -29.73 -58.05
CA ILE A 23 58.92 -29.46 -58.52
C ILE A 23 57.91 -30.17 -57.60
N ALA A 24 58.15 -31.44 -57.23
CA ALA A 24 57.28 -32.18 -56.32
C ALA A 24 57.18 -31.53 -54.93
N VAL A 25 58.29 -31.07 -54.36
CA VAL A 25 58.32 -30.35 -53.07
C VAL A 25 57.58 -29.02 -53.16
N VAL A 26 57.79 -28.25 -54.23
CA VAL A 26 57.07 -26.99 -54.46
C VAL A 26 55.57 -27.25 -54.59
N LEU A 27 55.15 -28.28 -55.34
CA LEU A 27 53.74 -28.65 -55.45
C LEU A 27 53.15 -29.01 -54.09
N LEU A 28 53.81 -29.88 -53.31
CA LEU A 28 53.34 -30.24 -51.97
C LEU A 28 53.25 -29.02 -51.04
N PHE A 29 54.22 -28.11 -51.10
CA PHE A 29 54.21 -26.89 -50.30
C PHE A 29 53.08 -25.94 -50.72
N THR A 30 52.83 -25.79 -52.03
CA THR A 30 51.69 -24.98 -52.52
C THR A 30 50.35 -25.57 -52.12
N VAL A 31 50.18 -26.90 -52.15
CA VAL A 31 48.98 -27.60 -51.69
C VAL A 31 48.80 -27.42 -50.17
N TYR A 32 49.87 -27.52 -49.40
CA TYR A 32 49.83 -27.29 -47.95
C TYR A 32 49.39 -25.86 -47.60
N LEU A 33 49.98 -24.85 -48.24
CA LEU A 33 49.65 -23.45 -47.99
C LEU A 33 48.21 -23.10 -48.39
N THR A 34 47.78 -23.56 -49.57
CA THR A 34 46.39 -23.33 -50.04
C THR A 34 45.38 -24.06 -49.18
N GLY A 35 45.62 -25.34 -48.84
CA GLY A 35 44.78 -26.11 -47.94
C GLY A 35 44.67 -25.51 -46.54
N ARG A 36 45.78 -25.03 -45.97
CA ARG A 36 45.78 -24.36 -44.66
C ARG A 36 44.99 -23.05 -44.69
N ASN A 37 45.16 -22.22 -45.74
CA ASN A 37 44.45 -20.95 -45.85
C ASN A 37 42.94 -21.17 -46.06
N GLN A 38 42.56 -22.11 -46.93
CA GLN A 38 41.15 -22.47 -47.16
C GLN A 38 40.51 -23.07 -45.91
N GLY A 39 41.22 -23.97 -45.22
CA GLY A 39 40.75 -24.57 -43.98
C GLY A 39 40.55 -23.52 -42.87
N TYR A 40 41.47 -22.57 -42.74
CA TYR A 40 41.35 -21.48 -41.76
C TYR A 40 40.17 -20.55 -42.08
N GLN A 41 40.01 -20.14 -43.33
CA GLN A 41 38.87 -19.30 -43.74
C GLN A 41 37.53 -20.01 -43.55
N LEU A 42 37.45 -21.31 -43.87
CA LEU A 42 36.24 -22.10 -43.67
C LEU A 42 35.92 -22.24 -42.18
N ALA A 43 36.92 -22.54 -41.35
CA ALA A 43 36.75 -22.65 -39.90
C ALA A 43 36.33 -21.31 -39.28
N GLN A 44 36.92 -20.20 -39.73
CA GLN A 44 36.56 -18.86 -39.30
C GLN A 44 35.12 -18.52 -39.69
N ALA A 45 34.73 -18.74 -40.95
CA ALA A 45 33.37 -18.50 -41.41
C ALA A 45 32.32 -19.34 -40.65
N GLN A 46 32.63 -20.61 -40.35
CA GLN A 46 31.75 -21.46 -39.55
C GLN A 46 31.66 -20.98 -38.09
N GLY A 47 32.78 -20.54 -37.50
CA GLY A 47 32.81 -19.96 -36.17
C GLY A 47 31.99 -18.67 -36.07
N ASP A 48 32.19 -17.76 -37.01
CA ASP A 48 31.46 -16.48 -37.08
C ASP A 48 29.95 -16.72 -37.27
N MET A 49 29.57 -17.68 -38.12
CA MET A 49 28.17 -18.07 -38.32
C MET A 49 27.57 -18.65 -37.03
N ALA A 50 28.28 -19.53 -36.33
CA ALA A 50 27.81 -20.12 -35.08
C ALA A 50 27.64 -19.05 -33.98
N LEU A 51 28.60 -18.14 -33.86
CA LEU A 51 28.56 -17.05 -32.89
C LEU A 51 27.44 -16.06 -33.20
N ALA A 52 27.25 -15.68 -34.46
CA ALA A 52 26.15 -14.82 -34.88
C ALA A 52 24.78 -15.47 -34.58
N LYS A 53 24.63 -16.78 -34.82
CA LYS A 53 23.41 -17.51 -34.50
C LYS A 53 23.15 -17.54 -32.99
N GLN A 54 24.17 -17.78 -32.18
CA GLN A 54 24.05 -17.78 -30.73
C GLN A 54 23.70 -16.38 -30.19
N GLN A 55 24.34 -15.34 -30.70
CA GLN A 55 24.06 -13.96 -30.30
C GLN A 55 22.63 -13.55 -30.68
N ALA A 56 22.17 -13.91 -31.87
CA ALA A 56 20.79 -13.64 -32.30
C ALA A 56 19.77 -14.35 -31.41
N ALA A 57 20.01 -15.63 -31.07
CA ALA A 57 19.13 -16.38 -30.17
C ALA A 57 19.12 -15.78 -28.75
N PHE A 58 20.28 -15.37 -28.23
CA PHE A 58 20.38 -14.71 -26.93
C PHE A 58 19.64 -13.37 -26.92
N ASN A 59 19.85 -12.53 -27.93
CA ASN A 59 19.17 -11.24 -28.06
C ASN A 59 17.65 -11.42 -28.14
N LEU A 60 17.16 -12.42 -28.90
CA LEU A 60 15.73 -12.72 -29.00
C LEU A 60 15.15 -13.15 -27.64
N LEU A 61 15.84 -14.03 -26.92
CA LEU A 61 15.42 -14.46 -25.58
C LEU A 61 15.41 -13.28 -24.60
N GLN A 62 16.43 -12.43 -24.62
CA GLN A 62 16.52 -11.25 -23.78
C GLN A 62 15.38 -10.27 -24.08
N GLN A 63 15.06 -10.07 -25.36
CA GLN A 63 13.93 -9.23 -25.77
C GLN A 63 12.60 -9.80 -25.28
N GLN A 64 12.34 -11.09 -25.49
CA GLN A 64 11.11 -11.75 -25.03
C GLN A 64 10.97 -11.68 -23.51
N GLN A 65 12.06 -11.86 -22.77
CA GLN A 65 12.08 -11.70 -21.32
C GLN A 65 11.76 -10.27 -20.90
N ALA A 66 12.37 -9.26 -21.54
CA ALA A 66 12.11 -7.85 -21.27
C ALA A 66 10.64 -7.46 -21.56
N GLU A 67 10.08 -7.95 -22.67
CA GLU A 67 8.67 -7.73 -23.03
C GLU A 67 7.73 -8.36 -22.00
N THR A 68 7.98 -9.61 -21.60
CA THR A 68 7.20 -10.31 -20.57
C THR A 68 7.27 -9.59 -19.23
N GLN A 69 8.47 -9.15 -18.82
CA GLN A 69 8.64 -8.38 -17.58
C GLN A 69 7.90 -7.04 -17.67
N ASN A 70 7.96 -6.35 -18.81
CA ASN A 70 7.26 -5.09 -19.01
C ASN A 70 5.73 -5.27 -18.92
N GLN A 71 5.18 -6.32 -19.52
CA GLN A 71 3.75 -6.65 -19.42
C GLN A 71 3.33 -6.93 -17.98
N ARG A 72 4.13 -7.72 -17.23
CA ARG A 72 3.86 -7.99 -15.81
C ARG A 72 3.91 -6.73 -14.96
N LEU A 73 4.89 -5.85 -15.21
CA LEU A 73 5.00 -4.56 -14.52
C LEU A 73 3.80 -3.65 -14.82
N ARG A 74 3.33 -3.61 -16.06
CA ARG A 74 2.13 -2.83 -16.42
C ARG A 74 0.89 -3.37 -15.72
N ALA A 75 0.67 -4.69 -15.77
CA ALA A 75 -0.47 -5.31 -15.10
C ALA A 75 -0.44 -5.06 -13.57
N ALA A 76 0.73 -5.19 -12.94
CA ALA A 76 0.90 -4.88 -11.52
C ALA A 76 0.67 -3.39 -11.22
N ALA A 77 1.14 -2.49 -12.09
CA ALA A 77 0.91 -1.05 -11.95
C ALA A 77 -0.57 -0.67 -12.09
N GLU A 78 -1.29 -1.29 -13.03
CA GLU A 78 -2.74 -1.10 -13.21
C GLU A 78 -3.52 -1.58 -11.99
N GLN A 79 -3.20 -2.77 -11.47
CA GLN A 79 -3.80 -3.29 -10.23
C GLN A 79 -3.52 -2.38 -9.04
N TYR A 80 -2.28 -1.91 -8.90
CA TYR A 80 -1.91 -0.97 -7.85
C TYR A 80 -2.69 0.36 -7.98
N GLN A 81 -2.81 0.91 -9.19
CA GLN A 81 -3.59 2.12 -9.43
C GLN A 81 -5.08 1.95 -9.07
N GLN A 82 -5.68 0.80 -9.39
CA GLN A 82 -7.06 0.48 -9.01
C GLN A 82 -7.21 0.42 -7.48
N GLN A 83 -6.28 -0.22 -6.78
CA GLN A 83 -6.28 -0.28 -5.32
C GLN A 83 -6.15 1.11 -4.69
N VAL A 84 -5.25 1.96 -5.20
CA VAL A 84 -5.09 3.34 -4.72
C VAL A 84 -6.34 4.17 -5.00
N ALA A 85 -6.93 4.07 -6.20
CA ALA A 85 -8.14 4.80 -6.54
C ALA A 85 -9.32 4.40 -5.65
N HIS A 86 -9.49 3.09 -5.40
CA HIS A 86 -10.52 2.57 -4.51
C HIS A 86 -10.30 3.04 -3.06
N GLY A 87 -9.06 2.97 -2.56
CA GLY A 87 -8.69 3.49 -1.24
C GLY A 87 -8.99 4.98 -1.07
N ASN A 88 -8.60 5.80 -2.04
CA ASN A 88 -8.88 7.24 -2.05
C ASN A 88 -10.39 7.54 -2.04
N GLN A 89 -11.19 6.75 -2.76
CA GLN A 89 -12.65 6.90 -2.77
C GLN A 89 -13.27 6.57 -1.40
N LEU A 90 -12.81 5.52 -0.74
CA LEU A 90 -13.25 5.16 0.61
C LEU A 90 -12.88 6.26 1.62
N GLU A 91 -11.66 6.79 1.53
CA GLU A 91 -11.21 7.89 2.39
C GLU A 91 -12.07 9.15 2.22
N GLN A 92 -12.36 9.54 0.97
CA GLN A 92 -13.23 10.69 0.70
C GLN A 92 -14.64 10.49 1.29
N ARG A 93 -15.23 9.30 1.11
CA ARG A 93 -16.55 8.98 1.70
C ARG A 93 -16.53 9.08 3.22
N TYR A 94 -15.47 8.58 3.85
CA TYR A 94 -15.28 8.68 5.30
C TYR A 94 -15.18 10.13 5.78
N ILE A 95 -14.37 10.97 5.11
CA ILE A 95 -14.24 12.40 5.45
C ILE A 95 -15.59 13.12 5.34
N VAL A 96 -16.33 12.92 4.25
CA VAL A 96 -17.65 13.53 4.04
C VAL A 96 -18.65 13.06 5.12
N ALA A 97 -18.68 11.77 5.44
CA ALA A 97 -19.54 11.22 6.48
C ALA A 97 -19.24 11.85 7.85
N ARG A 98 -17.96 12.02 8.20
CA ARG A 98 -17.55 12.69 9.44
C ARG A 98 -17.98 14.16 9.51
N GLN A 99 -17.79 14.91 8.44
CA GLN A 99 -18.20 16.32 8.39
C GLN A 99 -19.72 16.46 8.54
N LYS A 100 -20.49 15.60 7.86
CA LYS A 100 -21.94 15.56 7.98
C LYS A 100 -22.38 15.27 9.42
N LEU A 101 -21.77 14.26 10.05
CA LEU A 101 -22.07 13.88 11.43
C LEU A 101 -21.82 15.03 12.42
N ALA A 102 -20.68 15.72 12.28
CA ALA A 102 -20.36 16.88 13.12
C ALA A 102 -21.37 18.04 12.94
N ALA A 103 -21.76 18.33 11.69
CA ALA A 103 -22.75 19.36 11.40
C ALA A 103 -24.14 19.00 11.93
N ASP A 104 -24.54 17.73 11.80
CA ASP A 104 -25.80 17.22 12.30
C ASP A 104 -25.86 17.26 13.83
N ASN A 105 -24.75 16.92 14.54
CA ASN A 105 -24.68 17.06 16.00
C ASN A 105 -24.75 18.54 16.41
N ALA A 106 -24.00 19.45 15.76
CA ALA A 106 -24.10 20.89 16.07
C ALA A 106 -25.52 21.45 15.85
N ALA A 107 -26.26 20.94 14.87
CA ALA A 107 -27.67 21.30 14.67
C ALA A 107 -28.59 20.68 15.75
N LEU A 108 -28.30 19.45 16.19
CA LEU A 108 -29.02 18.78 17.28
C LEU A 108 -28.82 19.51 18.61
N GLN A 109 -27.59 19.91 18.95
CA GLN A 109 -27.29 20.71 20.14
C GLN A 109 -28.09 22.02 20.16
N ARG A 110 -28.18 22.74 19.03
CA ARG A 110 -29.03 23.95 18.93
C ARG A 110 -30.52 23.67 19.16
N ARG A 111 -31.01 22.50 18.73
CA ARG A 111 -32.40 22.09 19.00
C ARG A 111 -32.62 21.72 20.46
N ILE A 112 -31.64 21.04 21.09
CA ILE A 112 -31.66 20.74 22.53
C ILE A 112 -31.76 22.03 23.33
N ASP A 113 -30.99 23.04 22.96
CA ASP A 113 -31.02 24.36 23.61
C ASP A 113 -32.41 24.99 23.52
N HIS A 114 -33.07 24.85 22.37
CA HIS A 114 -34.42 25.39 22.16
C HIS A 114 -35.48 24.66 23.01
N VAL A 115 -35.43 23.33 23.09
CA VAL A 115 -36.47 22.52 23.76
C VAL A 115 -36.28 22.37 25.28
N THR A 116 -35.13 22.78 25.82
CA THR A 116 -34.83 22.64 27.26
C THR A 116 -34.93 23.96 28.04
N GLN A 117 -35.11 25.10 27.38
CA GLN A 117 -35.22 26.40 28.06
C GLN A 117 -36.64 26.73 28.52
N GLN A 118 -37.66 26.38 27.74
CA GLN A 118 -39.04 26.80 27.97
C GLN A 118 -40.05 25.78 27.44
N TYR A 119 -41.21 25.72 28.07
CA TYR A 119 -42.36 24.95 27.59
C TYR A 119 -43.60 25.83 27.48
N ILE A 120 -44.56 25.42 26.66
CA ILE A 120 -45.86 26.07 26.53
C ILE A 120 -46.87 25.28 27.36
N ASP A 121 -47.53 25.93 28.31
CA ASP A 121 -48.56 25.30 29.12
C ASP A 121 -49.88 25.12 28.36
N GLU A 122 -50.85 24.43 28.96
CA GLU A 122 -52.17 24.16 28.38
C GLU A 122 -52.94 25.42 27.99
N LYS A 123 -52.56 26.59 28.52
CA LYS A 123 -53.18 27.89 28.25
C LYS A 123 -52.39 28.70 27.22
N GLY A 124 -51.38 28.12 26.58
CA GLY A 124 -50.55 28.76 25.57
C GLY A 124 -49.50 29.71 26.14
N LYS A 125 -49.25 29.70 27.46
CA LYS A 125 -48.28 30.60 28.08
C LYS A 125 -46.91 29.94 28.16
N VAL A 126 -45.88 30.70 27.82
CA VAL A 126 -44.47 30.29 27.93
C VAL A 126 -44.06 30.26 29.41
N GLN A 127 -43.51 29.14 29.85
CA GLN A 127 -43.04 28.89 31.21
C GLN A 127 -41.58 28.42 31.19
N PRO A 128 -40.75 28.84 32.16
CA PRO A 128 -39.37 28.36 32.25
C PRO A 128 -39.35 26.88 32.63
N MET A 129 -38.42 26.13 32.03
CA MET A 129 -38.23 24.72 32.36
C MET A 129 -37.65 24.57 33.77
N GLN A 130 -38.36 23.88 34.67
CA GLN A 130 -37.88 23.58 36.03
C GLN A 130 -37.69 22.07 36.18
N CYS A 131 -36.51 21.58 35.80
CA CYS A 131 -36.11 20.19 36.00
C CYS A 131 -34.93 20.15 36.96
N VAL A 132 -35.10 19.48 38.11
CA VAL A 132 -34.05 19.34 39.13
C VAL A 132 -33.60 17.88 39.15
N PHE A 133 -32.38 17.62 38.72
CA PHE A 133 -31.74 16.31 38.88
C PHE A 133 -31.01 16.24 40.20
N THR A 134 -31.25 15.17 40.96
CA THR A 134 -30.57 14.92 42.23
C THR A 134 -29.15 14.41 42.02
N ARG A 135 -28.29 14.50 43.03
CA ARG A 135 -26.92 13.95 42.98
C ARG A 135 -26.93 12.44 42.74
N GLY A 136 -27.87 11.72 43.35
CA GLY A 136 -28.08 10.28 43.13
C GLY A 136 -28.50 9.94 41.71
N PHE A 137 -29.38 10.76 41.09
CA PHE A 137 -29.73 10.59 39.67
C PHE A 137 -28.49 10.67 38.78
N VAL A 138 -27.66 11.71 38.95
CA VAL A 138 -26.45 11.92 38.14
C VAL A 138 -25.42 10.81 38.38
N GLN A 139 -25.33 10.30 39.62
CA GLN A 139 -24.47 9.16 39.94
C GLN A 139 -24.88 7.90 39.17
N HIS A 140 -26.17 7.55 39.18
CA HIS A 140 -26.66 6.39 38.41
C HIS A 140 -26.56 6.59 36.90
N TYR A 141 -26.82 7.82 36.43
CA TYR A 141 -26.62 8.19 35.04
C TYR A 141 -25.16 7.98 34.59
N ASN A 142 -24.19 8.45 35.36
CA ASN A 142 -22.77 8.25 35.06
C ASN A 142 -22.35 6.78 35.15
N ALA A 143 -22.88 6.04 36.14
CA ALA A 143 -22.62 4.62 36.28
C ALA A 143 -23.12 3.81 35.07
N ALA A 144 -24.21 4.23 34.41
CA ALA A 144 -24.69 3.62 33.17
C ALA A 144 -23.69 3.76 32.00
N PHE A 145 -22.83 4.79 32.01
CA PHE A 145 -21.71 4.94 31.08
C PHE A 145 -20.41 4.29 31.57
N GLY A 146 -20.46 3.50 32.65
CA GLY A 146 -19.30 2.82 33.22
C GLY A 146 -18.35 3.72 34.01
N LEU A 147 -18.75 4.98 34.30
CA LEU A 147 -17.97 5.89 35.14
C LEU A 147 -18.22 5.54 36.61
N SER A 148 -17.21 4.99 37.30
CA SER A 148 -17.35 4.65 38.72
C SER A 148 -17.44 5.90 39.60
N ALA A 149 -18.22 5.82 40.67
CA ALA A 149 -18.41 6.91 41.63
C ALA A 149 -17.11 7.37 42.33
N GLY A 150 -16.03 6.57 42.23
CA GLY A 150 -14.71 6.89 42.78
C GLY A 150 -13.74 7.59 41.82
N GLY A 151 -14.06 7.70 40.52
CA GLY A 151 -13.18 8.30 39.52
C GLY A 151 -13.58 9.70 39.06
N ALA A 152 -14.79 10.15 39.38
CA ALA A 152 -15.37 11.39 38.85
C ALA A 152 -15.30 12.56 39.83
N SER A 153 -14.19 12.74 40.54
CA SER A 153 -13.98 13.97 41.32
C SER A 153 -13.65 15.19 40.46
N ASP A 154 -13.41 15.05 39.14
CA ASP A 154 -12.93 16.20 38.33
C ASP A 154 -13.55 16.39 36.93
N ILE A 155 -14.46 15.54 36.44
CA ILE A 155 -14.94 15.69 35.04
C ILE A 155 -16.10 16.71 34.90
N THR A 156 -16.72 17.14 36.01
CA THR A 156 -17.69 18.27 36.01
C THR A 156 -17.11 19.57 36.57
N ALA A 157 -15.80 19.65 36.81
CA ALA A 157 -15.13 20.83 37.35
C ALA A 157 -14.82 21.93 36.29
N ALA A 158 -15.44 21.88 35.09
CA ALA A 158 -15.15 22.88 34.05
C ALA A 158 -15.83 24.25 34.26
N THR A 159 -16.65 24.48 35.30
CA THR A 159 -17.26 25.82 35.52
C THR A 159 -17.60 26.18 36.98
N ARG A 160 -16.98 25.60 38.01
CA ARG A 160 -17.28 26.05 39.40
C ARG A 160 -16.03 26.28 40.25
N ARG A 161 -16.01 27.50 40.82
CA ARG A 161 -15.07 28.06 41.80
C ARG A 161 -14.62 26.99 42.84
N PRO A 162 -13.32 26.94 43.20
CA PRO A 162 -12.82 25.90 44.10
C PRO A 162 -13.43 26.08 45.50
N GLY A 163 -14.16 25.06 45.94
CA GLY A 163 -14.81 25.03 47.25
C GLY A 163 -15.24 23.62 47.60
N THR A 164 -14.44 22.99 48.47
CA THR A 164 -14.71 21.78 49.27
C THR A 164 -15.04 20.48 48.52
N ALA A 165 -14.02 19.64 48.42
CA ALA A 165 -14.16 18.21 48.23
C ALA A 165 -14.87 17.57 49.45
N SER A 166 -15.88 16.74 49.21
CA SER A 166 -16.34 15.75 50.18
C SER A 166 -16.50 14.41 49.47
N GLY A 167 -15.63 13.49 49.83
CA GLY A 167 -15.67 12.09 49.42
C GLY A 167 -16.70 11.28 50.20
N PHE A 168 -17.06 10.16 49.57
CA PHE A 168 -17.71 8.94 50.07
C PHE A 168 -18.55 9.00 51.35
N GLY A 169 -19.84 8.70 51.16
CA GLY A 169 -20.84 8.62 52.22
C GLY A 169 -21.88 9.73 52.09
N ALA A 170 -22.40 9.96 50.87
CA ALA A 170 -23.63 10.71 50.74
C ALA A 170 -24.69 9.95 51.55
N THR A 171 -25.15 10.53 52.66
CA THR A 171 -26.36 10.07 53.32
C THR A 171 -27.50 10.05 52.29
N ALA A 172 -28.56 9.27 52.50
CA ALA A 172 -29.72 9.28 51.58
C ALA A 172 -30.20 10.72 51.29
N ASP A 173 -30.11 11.61 52.28
CA ASP A 173 -30.42 13.04 52.15
C ASP A 173 -29.46 13.81 51.23
N THR A 174 -28.19 13.41 51.16
CA THR A 174 -27.19 14.00 50.26
C THR A 174 -27.41 13.58 48.81
N GLU A 175 -27.86 12.35 48.57
CA GLU A 175 -28.21 11.88 47.21
C GLU A 175 -29.42 12.63 46.64
N LEU A 176 -30.35 13.08 47.49
CA LEU A 176 -31.52 13.86 47.12
C LEU A 176 -31.24 15.35 46.88
N GLN A 177 -30.04 15.84 47.21
CA GLN A 177 -29.67 17.24 46.95
C GLN A 177 -29.61 17.55 45.45
N PRO A 178 -29.90 18.80 45.04
CA PRO A 178 -29.72 19.22 43.65
C PRO A 178 -28.27 18.99 43.18
N SER A 179 -28.10 18.34 42.04
CA SER A 179 -26.78 18.13 41.43
C SER A 179 -26.23 19.38 40.74
N GLY A 180 -27.12 20.29 40.34
CA GLY A 180 -26.79 21.43 39.47
C GLY A 180 -26.59 21.05 38.00
N VAL A 181 -26.85 19.79 37.64
CA VAL A 181 -26.94 19.34 36.25
C VAL A 181 -28.33 19.69 35.72
N SER A 182 -28.38 20.24 34.50
CA SER A 182 -29.61 20.65 33.82
C SER A 182 -30.06 19.59 32.81
N GLN A 183 -31.31 19.72 32.32
CA GLN A 183 -31.84 18.85 31.26
C GLN A 183 -31.02 18.97 29.97
N ARG A 184 -30.53 20.19 29.68
CA ARG A 184 -29.60 20.44 28.57
C ARG A 184 -28.35 19.59 28.69
N ASP A 185 -27.73 19.53 29.87
CA ASP A 185 -26.49 18.79 30.08
C ASP A 185 -26.68 17.29 29.84
N ILE A 186 -27.81 16.72 30.29
CA ILE A 186 -28.15 15.31 30.04
C ILE A 186 -28.36 15.04 28.56
N LEU A 187 -29.19 15.85 27.87
CA LEU A 187 -29.46 15.65 26.44
C LEU A 187 -28.21 15.89 25.58
N ALA A 188 -27.39 16.89 25.91
CA ALA A 188 -26.13 17.16 25.21
C ALA A 188 -25.19 15.96 25.36
N ASN A 189 -25.02 15.45 26.58
CA ASN A 189 -24.14 14.30 26.80
C ASN A 189 -24.63 13.04 26.07
N ILE A 190 -25.93 12.71 26.09
CA ILE A 190 -26.45 11.57 25.31
C ILE A 190 -26.23 11.77 23.80
N SER A 191 -26.41 13.00 23.31
CA SER A 191 -26.23 13.33 21.89
C SER A 191 -24.77 13.19 21.45
N ASP A 192 -23.84 13.71 22.25
CA ASP A 192 -22.41 13.61 22.00
C ASP A 192 -21.93 12.15 22.07
N ASN A 193 -22.45 11.37 23.02
CA ASN A 193 -22.19 9.92 23.02
C ASN A 193 -22.77 9.24 21.78
N GLY A 194 -23.99 9.61 21.35
CA GLY A 194 -24.59 9.14 20.10
C GLY A 194 -23.72 9.43 18.88
N GLU A 195 -23.14 10.63 18.80
CA GLU A 195 -22.17 11.00 17.76
C GLU A 195 -20.95 10.07 17.80
N ARG A 196 -20.36 9.85 18.98
CA ARG A 196 -19.21 8.96 19.15
C ARG A 196 -19.53 7.52 18.74
N TYR A 197 -20.70 7.01 19.08
CA TYR A 197 -21.15 5.68 18.66
C TYR A 197 -21.33 5.58 17.14
N GLN A 198 -21.94 6.59 16.51
CA GLN A 198 -22.09 6.63 15.06
C GLN A 198 -20.74 6.72 14.34
N ALA A 199 -19.81 7.53 14.85
CA ALA A 199 -18.45 7.63 14.33
C ALA A 199 -17.68 6.30 14.45
N LEU A 200 -17.79 5.61 15.59
CA LEU A 200 -17.19 4.29 15.79
C LEU A 200 -17.78 3.25 14.84
N SER A 201 -19.12 3.23 14.70
CA SER A 201 -19.80 2.33 13.76
C SER A 201 -19.33 2.57 12.32
N ALA A 202 -19.23 3.84 11.90
CA ALA A 202 -18.71 4.20 10.58
C ALA A 202 -17.26 3.76 10.39
N GLN A 203 -16.41 3.89 11.42
CA GLN A 203 -15.01 3.44 11.35
C GLN A 203 -14.90 1.92 11.24
N VAL A 204 -15.69 1.17 12.01
CA VAL A 204 -15.71 -0.30 11.93
C VAL A 204 -16.17 -0.76 10.54
N ASN A 205 -17.24 -0.17 10.01
CA ASN A 205 -17.72 -0.52 8.67
C ASN A 205 -16.70 -0.17 7.58
N ALA A 206 -16.04 0.99 7.67
CA ALA A 206 -14.99 1.35 6.73
C ALA A 206 -13.79 0.38 6.80
N LEU A 207 -13.46 -0.14 7.98
CA LEU A 207 -12.41 -1.16 8.14
C LEU A 207 -12.84 -2.50 7.54
N LEU A 208 -14.11 -2.90 7.70
CA LEU A 208 -14.65 -4.11 7.08
C LEU A 208 -14.62 -4.01 5.55
N ASP A 209 -15.09 -2.89 4.99
CA ASP A 209 -15.04 -2.61 3.54
C ASP A 209 -13.60 -2.68 3.01
N TYR A 210 -12.64 -2.14 3.77
CA TYR A 210 -11.22 -2.20 3.42
C TYR A 210 -10.67 -3.63 3.46
N ILE A 211 -10.99 -4.42 4.49
CA ILE A 211 -10.55 -5.82 4.60
C ILE A 211 -11.17 -6.67 3.48
N GLU A 212 -12.46 -6.50 3.18
CA GLU A 212 -13.13 -7.21 2.09
C GLU A 212 -12.51 -6.86 0.73
N ALA A 213 -12.18 -5.59 0.51
CA ALA A 213 -11.47 -5.16 -0.69
C ALA A 213 -10.04 -5.71 -0.80
N LEU A 214 -9.40 -6.05 0.32
CA LEU A 214 -8.07 -6.64 0.37
C LEU A 214 -8.07 -8.17 0.25
N GLN A 215 -9.19 -8.84 0.53
CA GLN A 215 -9.30 -10.27 0.28
C GLN A 215 -9.32 -10.47 -1.24
N PRO A 216 -8.32 -11.19 -1.81
CA PRO A 216 -8.45 -11.62 -3.19
C PRO A 216 -9.73 -12.46 -3.23
N THR A 217 -10.65 -12.14 -4.14
CA THR A 217 -11.74 -13.05 -4.49
C THR A 217 -11.06 -14.38 -4.77
N GLY A 218 -11.20 -15.32 -3.83
CA GLY A 218 -10.46 -16.56 -3.83
C GLY A 218 -10.96 -17.44 -4.96
N GLU A 219 -10.53 -17.14 -6.18
CA GLU A 219 -10.49 -18.11 -7.25
C GLU A 219 -9.36 -19.07 -6.90
N VAL A 220 -9.69 -19.99 -5.99
CA VAL A 220 -8.98 -21.26 -5.84
C VAL A 220 -9.23 -21.99 -7.16
N THR A 221 -8.42 -21.66 -8.17
CA THR A 221 -8.14 -22.56 -9.28
C THR A 221 -7.41 -23.75 -8.65
N ARG A 222 -8.22 -24.70 -8.18
CA ARG A 222 -7.78 -26.06 -7.92
C ARG A 222 -7.46 -26.63 -9.30
N GLU A 223 -6.19 -26.59 -9.68
CA GLU A 223 -5.72 -27.33 -10.84
C GLU A 223 -5.97 -28.82 -10.62
N ASP A 224 -6.53 -29.44 -11.65
CA ASP A 224 -6.78 -30.88 -11.78
C ASP A 224 -5.48 -31.64 -12.07
#